data_AF-A0A382ZVG1-F1
#
_entry.id   AF-A0A382ZVG1-F1
#
_cell.length_a   1.000
_cell.length_b   1.000
_cell.length_c   1.000
_cell.angle_alpha   90.00
_cell.angle_beta   90.00
_cell.angle_gamma   90.00
#
_symmetry.space_group_name_H-M   'P 1'
#
loop_
_entity.id
_entity.type
_entity.pdbx_description
1 polymer ?
#
loop_
_entity_poly.entity_id
_entity_poly.type
_entity_poly.pdbx_seq_one_letter_code
_entity_poly.pdbx_strand_id
1 'polypeptide(L)'
;MKKIYNFSAGPAVLPDEALQDTASAVVNYNDSGMSLLEMSHRSQPIVGLMDETTGLVRHLLAVPDNYQIIWLQGGASTQFSMIPMNLLSENEIADYTDTGSWAAKAIKEAQAYGSVHVSCSTKSSIYNHINKDLQQSSKAIYLHITSNNTIYGTQW
;
A
#
# COMPACT_ATOMS: atom_id res chain seq x y z
N MET A 1 -18.51 5.11 29.66
CA MET A 1 -18.21 3.84 28.96
C MET A 1 -16.83 3.33 29.37
N LYS A 2 -16.59 2.02 29.30
CA LYS A 2 -15.27 1.43 29.54
C LYS A 2 -14.33 1.75 28.37
N LYS A 3 -13.15 2.30 28.64
CA LYS A 3 -12.13 2.56 27.61
C LYS A 3 -11.59 1.23 27.10
N ILE A 4 -11.72 0.99 25.79
CA ILE A 4 -11.18 -0.20 25.10
C ILE A 4 -9.93 0.25 24.35
N TYR A 5 -8.83 -0.48 24.53
CA TYR A 5 -7.60 -0.26 23.77
C TYR A 5 -7.49 -1.33 22.69
N ASN A 6 -7.49 -0.92 21.43
CA ASN A 6 -7.36 -1.83 20.29
C ASN A 6 -5.93 -1.74 19.74
N PHE A 7 -5.16 -2.82 19.91
CA PHE A 7 -3.79 -2.97 19.40
C PHE A 7 -3.73 -3.85 18.12
N SER A 8 -4.83 -3.96 17.38
CA SER A 8 -4.87 -4.70 16.12
C SER A 8 -3.82 -4.18 15.14
N ALA A 9 -3.09 -5.12 14.51
CA ALA A 9 -2.10 -4.82 13.47
C ALA A 9 -2.71 -4.54 12.09
N GLY A 10 -4.01 -4.77 11.92
CA GLY A 10 -4.72 -4.62 10.66
C GLY A 10 -6.04 -5.42 10.64
N PRO A 11 -7.20 -4.79 10.43
CA PRO A 11 -7.43 -3.33 10.32
C PRO A 11 -7.04 -2.58 11.60
N ALA A 12 -6.50 -1.38 11.45
CA ALA A 12 -6.07 -0.51 12.56
C ALA A 12 -7.26 0.31 13.12
N VAL A 13 -7.05 0.93 14.28
CA VAL A 13 -8.02 1.88 14.85
C VAL A 13 -8.16 3.12 13.96
N LEU A 14 -9.37 3.62 13.81
CA LEU A 14 -9.66 4.88 13.11
C LEU A 14 -9.92 6.00 14.12
N PRO A 15 -9.65 7.28 13.77
CA PRO A 15 -10.09 8.43 14.56
C PRO A 15 -11.62 8.46 14.73
N ASP A 16 -12.10 8.93 15.87
CA ASP A 16 -13.53 8.97 16.19
C ASP A 16 -14.30 9.88 15.23
N GLU A 17 -13.67 10.97 14.78
CA GLU A 17 -14.25 11.92 13.83
C GLU A 17 -14.54 11.22 12.48
N ALA A 18 -13.59 10.44 11.98
CA ALA A 18 -13.77 9.70 10.72
C ALA A 18 -14.91 8.68 10.81
N LEU A 19 -15.07 8.01 11.96
CA LEU A 19 -16.17 7.07 12.20
C LEU A 19 -17.52 7.79 12.21
N GLN A 20 -17.61 8.94 12.90
CA GLN A 20 -18.84 9.71 13.01
C GLN A 20 -19.27 10.32 11.68
N ASP A 21 -18.32 10.91 10.94
CA ASP A 21 -18.59 11.53 9.64
C ASP A 21 -18.99 10.46 8.62
N THR A 22 -18.33 9.30 8.61
CA THR A 22 -18.71 8.18 7.75
C THR A 22 -20.11 7.66 8.08
N ALA A 23 -20.44 7.51 9.37
CA ALA A 23 -21.77 7.07 9.78
C ALA A 23 -22.86 8.04 9.31
N SER A 24 -22.63 9.36 9.46
CA SER A 24 -23.54 10.39 8.96
C SER A 24 -23.67 10.34 7.44
N ALA A 25 -22.57 10.21 6.71
CA ALA A 25 -22.53 10.13 5.25
C ALA A 25 -23.27 8.92 4.68
N VAL A 26 -23.23 7.77 5.37
CA VAL A 26 -23.98 6.57 4.99
C VAL A 26 -25.49 6.79 5.13
N VAL A 27 -25.94 7.61 6.09
CA VAL A 27 -27.37 7.90 6.28
C VAL A 27 -27.85 8.98 5.31
N ASN A 28 -27.13 10.10 5.23
CA ASN A 28 -27.44 11.21 4.34
C ASN A 28 -26.15 12.00 4.04
N TYR A 29 -25.63 11.84 2.83
CA TYR A 29 -24.38 12.52 2.45
C TYR A 29 -24.65 13.98 2.14
N ASN A 30 -24.03 14.89 2.89
CA ASN A 30 -24.06 16.34 2.69
C ASN A 30 -25.47 16.90 2.44
N ASP A 31 -26.44 16.48 3.26
CA ASP A 31 -27.85 16.90 3.17
C ASP A 31 -28.53 16.66 1.82
N SER A 32 -27.98 15.78 0.99
CA SER A 32 -28.52 15.45 -0.33
C SER A 32 -29.84 14.68 -0.30
N GLY A 33 -30.19 14.11 0.85
CA GLY A 33 -31.28 13.15 1.01
C GLY A 33 -30.96 11.75 0.47
N MET A 34 -29.70 11.47 0.11
CA MET A 34 -29.23 10.18 -0.41
C MET A 34 -28.06 9.64 0.40
N SER A 35 -27.98 8.31 0.53
CA SER A 35 -26.80 7.66 1.10
C SER A 35 -25.59 7.84 0.18
N LEU A 36 -24.41 8.06 0.75
CA LEU A 36 -23.14 8.00 0.00
C LEU A 36 -23.01 6.70 -0.82
N LEU A 37 -23.53 5.59 -0.28
CA LEU A 37 -23.42 4.25 -0.89
C LEU A 37 -24.35 4.05 -2.10
N GLU A 38 -25.32 4.94 -2.31
CA GLU A 38 -26.28 4.88 -3.41
C GLU A 38 -25.90 5.84 -4.56
N MET A 39 -24.91 6.72 -4.33
CA MET A 39 -24.51 7.72 -5.30
C MET A 39 -23.68 7.12 -6.44
N SER A 40 -23.95 7.59 -7.66
CA SER A 40 -23.12 7.24 -8.81
C SER A 40 -21.69 7.77 -8.63
N HIS A 41 -20.69 6.92 -8.88
CA HIS A 41 -19.27 7.29 -8.90
C HIS A 41 -18.92 8.40 -9.91
N ARG A 42 -19.83 8.72 -10.85
CA ARG A 42 -19.68 9.81 -11.83
C ARG A 42 -20.43 11.08 -11.46
N SER A 43 -21.23 11.04 -10.39
CA SER A 43 -21.96 12.22 -9.93
C SER A 43 -21.00 13.25 -9.33
N GLN A 44 -21.32 14.53 -9.49
CA GLN A 44 -20.49 15.63 -8.98
C GLN A 44 -20.14 15.50 -7.49
N PRO A 45 -21.05 15.08 -6.59
CA PRO A 45 -20.69 14.85 -5.18
C PRO A 45 -19.57 13.83 -4.99
N ILE A 46 -19.59 12.71 -5.72
CA ILE A 46 -18.55 11.67 -5.59
C ILE A 46 -17.26 12.06 -6.27
N VAL A 47 -17.32 12.73 -7.43
CA VAL A 47 -16.13 13.27 -8.08
C VAL A 47 -15.43 14.27 -7.17
N GLY A 48 -16.18 15.22 -6.57
CA GLY A 48 -15.64 16.18 -5.61
C GLY A 48 -15.00 15.52 -4.39
N LEU A 49 -15.65 14.50 -3.81
CA LEU A 49 -15.08 13.71 -2.71
C LEU A 49 -13.74 13.05 -3.10
N MET A 50 -13.67 12.46 -4.28
CA MET A 50 -12.44 11.81 -4.76
C MET A 50 -11.33 12.82 -5.09
N ASP A 51 -11.67 13.98 -5.64
CA ASP A 51 -10.73 15.06 -5.92
C ASP A 51 -10.15 15.64 -4.63
N GLU A 52 -11.01 15.91 -3.63
CA GLU A 52 -10.60 16.36 -2.30
C GLU A 52 -9.70 15.33 -1.63
N THR A 53 -10.12 14.06 -1.58
CA THR A 53 -9.34 12.97 -0.98
C THR A 53 -7.97 12.83 -1.64
N THR A 54 -7.91 12.92 -2.98
CA THR A 54 -6.65 12.88 -3.73
C THR A 54 -5.77 14.08 -3.45
N GLY A 55 -6.35 15.28 -3.34
CA GLY A 55 -5.66 16.51 -2.95
C GLY A 55 -5.07 16.45 -1.55
N LEU A 56 -5.80 15.89 -0.58
CA LEU A 56 -5.34 15.69 0.79
C LEU A 56 -4.14 14.75 0.85
N VAL A 57 -4.17 13.61 0.14
CA VAL A 57 -3.02 12.69 0.06
C VAL A 57 -1.81 13.39 -0.54
N ARG A 58 -2.01 14.11 -1.65
CA ARG A 58 -0.94 14.87 -2.31
C ARG A 58 -0.30 15.88 -1.38
N HIS A 59 -1.11 16.65 -0.65
CA HIS A 59 -0.64 17.65 0.30
C HIS A 59 0.09 17.01 1.48
N LEU A 60 -0.52 16.02 2.14
CA LEU A 60 0.01 15.40 3.36
C LEU A 60 1.34 14.68 3.13
N LEU A 61 1.49 14.02 1.99
CA LEU A 61 2.70 13.27 1.63
C LEU A 61 3.65 14.07 0.72
N ALA A 62 3.34 15.33 0.44
CA ALA A 62 4.09 16.20 -0.48
C ALA A 62 4.38 15.51 -1.83
N VAL A 63 3.37 14.85 -2.42
CA VAL A 63 3.51 14.11 -3.67
C VAL A 63 3.75 15.09 -4.83
N PRO A 64 4.88 14.99 -5.56
CA PRO A 64 5.17 15.90 -6.67
C PRO A 64 4.18 15.78 -7.84
N ASP A 65 4.02 16.84 -8.63
CA ASP A 65 3.03 16.89 -9.74
C ASP A 65 3.31 15.89 -10.86
N ASN A 66 4.56 15.42 -10.99
CA ASN A 66 4.93 14.37 -11.93
C ASN A 66 4.62 12.94 -11.44
N TYR A 67 3.97 12.79 -10.29
CA TYR A 67 3.45 11.52 -9.78
C TYR A 67 1.92 11.50 -9.77
N GLN A 68 1.35 10.33 -10.08
CA GLN A 68 -0.08 10.08 -10.05
C GLN A 68 -0.48 9.31 -8.79
N ILE A 69 -1.64 9.65 -8.22
CA ILE A 69 -2.26 8.93 -7.10
C ILE A 69 -3.40 8.09 -7.68
N ILE A 70 -3.38 6.79 -7.41
CA ILE A 70 -4.36 5.83 -7.93
C ILE A 70 -5.07 5.12 -6.79
N TRP A 71 -6.38 4.93 -6.95
CA TRP A 71 -7.25 4.27 -5.97
C TRP A 71 -7.68 2.91 -6.52
N LEU A 72 -7.12 1.82 -5.98
CA LEU A 72 -7.30 0.47 -6.50
C LEU A 72 -7.87 -0.49 -5.44
N GLN A 73 -8.66 -1.46 -5.89
CA GLN A 73 -9.10 -2.60 -5.08
C GLN A 73 -8.06 -3.73 -5.11
N GLY A 74 -8.30 -4.82 -4.37
CA GLY A 74 -7.42 -6.00 -4.30
C GLY A 74 -6.33 -5.92 -3.23
N GLY A 75 -6.08 -4.71 -2.69
CA GLY A 75 -5.10 -4.49 -1.61
C GLY A 75 -3.65 -4.71 -2.05
N ALA A 76 -2.72 -4.64 -1.10
CA ALA A 76 -1.28 -4.76 -1.37
C ALA A 76 -0.91 -6.11 -2.01
N SER A 77 -1.60 -7.19 -1.65
CA SER A 77 -1.36 -8.53 -2.22
C SER A 77 -1.55 -8.58 -3.74
N THR A 78 -2.56 -7.89 -4.28
CA THR A 78 -2.73 -7.80 -5.75
C THR A 78 -1.59 -7.00 -6.39
N GLN A 79 -1.06 -6.00 -5.70
CA GLN A 79 0.04 -5.18 -6.22
C GLN A 79 1.37 -5.96 -6.32
N PHE A 80 1.56 -7.00 -5.51
CA PHE A 80 2.72 -7.90 -5.63
C PHE A 80 2.85 -8.53 -7.01
N SER A 81 1.74 -8.80 -7.70
CA SER A 81 1.73 -9.32 -9.07
C SER A 81 1.53 -8.19 -10.10
N MET A 82 0.75 -7.15 -9.78
CA MET A 82 0.45 -6.07 -10.72
C MET A 82 1.68 -5.19 -11.04
N ILE A 83 2.58 -4.97 -10.07
CA ILE A 83 3.83 -4.23 -10.30
C ILE A 83 4.71 -4.95 -11.34
N PRO A 84 5.15 -6.20 -11.12
CA PRO A 84 5.97 -6.92 -12.10
C PRO A 84 5.23 -7.15 -13.42
N MET A 85 3.90 -7.36 -13.43
CA MET A 85 3.14 -7.46 -14.68
C MET A 85 3.27 -6.21 -15.58
N ASN A 86 3.39 -5.02 -15.00
CA ASN A 86 3.48 -3.77 -15.75
C ASN A 86 4.93 -3.34 -16.03
N LEU A 87 5.86 -3.68 -15.13
CA LEU A 87 7.22 -3.15 -15.18
C LEU A 87 8.28 -4.21 -15.55
N LEU A 88 8.06 -5.49 -15.25
CA LEU A 88 9.06 -6.55 -15.38
C LEU A 88 8.73 -7.49 -16.55
N SER A 89 9.51 -7.38 -17.63
CA SER A 89 9.43 -8.32 -18.75
C SER A 89 10.17 -9.63 -18.44
N GLU A 90 9.87 -10.69 -19.19
CA GLU A 90 10.46 -12.03 -19.02
C GLU A 90 12.00 -12.04 -19.02
N ASN A 91 12.62 -11.14 -19.79
CA ASN A 91 14.07 -11.03 -19.93
C ASN A 91 14.71 -9.96 -19.02
N GLU A 92 13.92 -9.31 -18.17
CA GLU A 92 14.38 -8.26 -17.25
C GLU A 92 14.61 -8.82 -15.84
N ILE A 93 15.38 -8.07 -15.04
CA ILE A 93 15.71 -8.42 -13.66
C ILE A 93 15.14 -7.34 -12.75
N ALA A 94 14.58 -7.74 -11.62
CA ALA A 94 14.24 -6.85 -10.53
C ALA A 94 14.94 -7.25 -9.24
N ASP A 95 15.43 -6.26 -8.49
CA ASP A 95 15.99 -6.47 -7.17
C ASP A 95 14.87 -6.46 -6.12
N TYR A 96 14.96 -7.37 -5.14
CA TYR A 96 14.07 -7.44 -3.98
C TYR A 96 14.87 -7.61 -2.69
N THR A 97 14.42 -7.00 -1.60
CA THR A 97 15.00 -7.22 -0.26
C THR A 97 14.12 -8.19 0.54
N ASP A 98 14.64 -9.38 0.89
CA ASP A 98 13.92 -10.38 1.69
C ASP A 98 14.08 -10.08 3.20
N THR A 99 13.33 -9.07 3.66
CA THR A 99 13.40 -8.54 5.04
C THR A 99 12.20 -8.92 5.91
N GLY A 100 11.29 -9.76 5.41
CA GLY A 100 10.10 -10.15 6.17
C GLY A 100 9.08 -10.93 5.35
N SER A 101 7.96 -11.30 5.99
CA SER A 101 6.94 -12.15 5.37
C SER A 101 6.26 -11.48 4.16
N TRP A 102 6.07 -10.16 4.18
CA TRP A 102 5.47 -9.43 3.07
C TRP A 102 6.43 -9.34 1.87
N ALA A 103 7.72 -9.10 2.12
CA ALA A 103 8.75 -9.14 1.09
C ALA A 103 8.83 -10.52 0.42
N ALA A 104 8.81 -11.60 1.21
CA ALA A 104 8.82 -12.97 0.69
C ALA A 104 7.59 -13.27 -0.20
N LYS A 105 6.42 -12.72 0.13
CA LYS A 105 5.22 -12.82 -0.73
C LYS A 105 5.38 -12.03 -2.04
N ALA A 106 5.92 -10.81 -1.98
CA ALA A 106 6.17 -10.01 -3.18
C ALA A 106 7.19 -10.68 -4.12
N ILE A 107 8.27 -11.25 -3.56
CA ILE A 107 9.27 -12.03 -4.31
C ILE A 107 8.61 -13.20 -5.04
N LYS A 108 7.75 -13.95 -4.35
CA LYS A 108 7.08 -15.13 -4.92
C LYS A 108 6.21 -14.76 -6.13
N GLU A 109 5.42 -13.69 -6.04
CA GLU A 109 4.55 -13.27 -7.14
C GLU A 109 5.35 -12.76 -8.35
N ALA A 110 6.44 -12.03 -8.12
CA ALA A 110 7.27 -11.46 -9.19
C ALA A 110 7.98 -12.51 -10.05
N GLN A 111 8.29 -13.69 -9.49
CA GLN A 111 8.91 -14.80 -10.22
C GLN A 111 8.08 -15.34 -11.39
N ALA A 112 6.77 -15.03 -11.44
CA ALA A 112 5.91 -15.42 -12.55
C ALA A 112 6.07 -14.54 -13.81
N TYR A 113 6.77 -13.39 -13.71
CA TYR A 113 6.83 -12.39 -14.78
C TYR A 113 8.24 -12.17 -15.33
N GLY A 114 9.27 -12.32 -14.50
CA GLY A 114 10.66 -12.17 -14.92
C GLY A 114 11.64 -12.62 -13.84
N SER A 115 12.90 -12.21 -13.96
CA SER A 115 13.95 -12.66 -13.06
C SER A 115 13.98 -11.83 -11.78
N VAL A 116 13.93 -12.51 -10.62
CA VAL A 116 14.08 -11.86 -9.30
C VAL A 116 15.48 -12.09 -8.77
N HIS A 117 16.16 -11.00 -8.44
CA HIS A 117 17.43 -11.02 -7.72
C HIS A 117 17.22 -10.54 -6.27
N VAL A 118 17.62 -11.35 -5.30
CA VAL A 118 17.48 -11.00 -3.88
C VAL A 118 18.73 -10.25 -3.44
N SER A 119 18.65 -8.92 -3.37
CA SER A 119 19.79 -8.04 -3.11
C SER A 119 20.24 -8.05 -1.65
N CYS A 120 19.35 -8.39 -0.72
CA CYS A 120 19.69 -8.78 0.65
C CYS A 120 18.60 -9.69 1.24
N SER A 121 18.98 -10.54 2.19
CA SER A 121 18.02 -11.32 2.99
C SER A 121 18.49 -11.41 4.43
N THR A 122 17.57 -11.17 5.38
CA THR A 122 17.77 -11.41 6.82
C THR A 122 16.92 -12.57 7.33
N LYS A 123 16.46 -13.44 6.42
CA LYS A 123 15.64 -14.61 6.73
C LYS A 123 16.31 -15.58 7.70
N SER A 124 17.63 -15.77 7.60
CA SER A 124 18.42 -16.64 8.48
C SER A 124 18.45 -16.18 9.94
N SER A 125 18.27 -14.88 10.18
CA SER A 125 18.17 -14.29 11.52
C SER A 125 16.72 -14.01 11.92
N ILE A 126 15.75 -14.67 11.26
CA ILE A 126 14.31 -14.51 11.52
C ILE A 126 13.89 -13.04 11.36
N TYR A 127 14.51 -12.33 10.41
CA TYR A 127 14.23 -10.94 10.07
C TYR A 127 14.33 -9.94 11.23
N ASN A 128 15.14 -10.23 12.25
CA ASN A 128 15.32 -9.38 13.44
C ASN A 128 16.12 -8.08 13.18
N HIS A 129 16.62 -7.88 11.97
CA HIS A 129 17.26 -6.64 11.51
C HIS A 129 17.12 -6.52 9.98
N ILE A 130 17.53 -5.38 9.43
CA ILE A 130 17.66 -5.15 8.00
C ILE A 130 19.15 -4.99 7.67
N ASN A 131 19.65 -5.82 6.76
CA ASN A 131 20.99 -5.60 6.20
C ASN A 131 20.91 -4.51 5.11
N LYS A 132 21.56 -3.37 5.37
CA LYS A 132 21.59 -2.22 4.45
C LYS A 132 22.71 -2.31 3.41
N ASP A 133 23.58 -3.31 3.49
CA ASP A 133 24.55 -3.65 2.45
C ASP A 133 23.84 -4.44 1.34
N LEU A 134 23.28 -3.70 0.38
CA LEU A 134 22.52 -4.25 -0.74
C LEU A 134 23.46 -4.69 -1.86
N GLN A 135 23.49 -5.99 -2.13
CA GLN A 135 24.17 -6.56 -3.30
C GLN A 135 23.24 -6.40 -4.50
N GLN A 136 23.18 -5.20 -5.08
CA GLN A 136 22.26 -4.89 -6.18
C GLN A 136 22.77 -5.40 -7.54
N SER A 137 21.83 -5.78 -8.41
CA SER A 137 22.17 -6.11 -9.79
C SER A 137 22.29 -4.83 -10.62
N SER A 138 23.39 -4.68 -11.39
CA SER A 138 23.55 -3.57 -12.34
C SER A 138 22.55 -3.60 -13.50
N LYS A 139 21.79 -4.70 -13.65
CA LYS A 139 20.75 -4.90 -14.66
C LYS A 139 19.34 -4.77 -14.09
N ALA A 140 19.19 -4.53 -12.78
CA ALA A 140 17.87 -4.43 -12.17
C ALA A 140 17.15 -3.17 -12.67
N ILE A 141 15.89 -3.33 -13.11
CA ILE A 141 15.06 -2.21 -13.57
C ILE A 141 14.32 -1.51 -12.42
N TYR A 142 14.18 -2.19 -11.27
CA TYR A 142 13.69 -1.60 -10.03
C TYR A 142 14.20 -2.37 -8.81
N LEU A 143 14.14 -1.72 -7.65
CA LEU A 143 14.37 -2.30 -6.34
C LEU A 143 13.05 -2.26 -5.54
N HIS A 144 12.55 -3.42 -5.12
CA HIS A 144 11.40 -3.52 -4.25
C HIS A 144 11.83 -3.71 -2.78
N ILE A 145 11.44 -2.75 -1.93
CA ILE A 145 11.62 -2.82 -0.48
C ILE A 145 10.28 -2.92 0.24
N THR A 146 10.27 -3.55 1.41
CA THR A 146 9.15 -3.45 2.36
C THR A 146 9.56 -2.49 3.48
N SER A 147 9.03 -1.27 3.47
CA SER A 147 9.47 -0.19 4.37
C SER A 147 9.31 -0.52 5.86
N ASN A 148 8.21 -1.19 6.22
CA ASN A 148 7.92 -1.64 7.58
C ASN A 148 7.43 -3.11 7.58
N ASN A 149 8.18 -3.99 8.25
CA ASN A 149 7.86 -5.42 8.35
C ASN A 149 6.95 -5.67 9.55
N THR A 150 5.64 -5.50 9.39
CA THR A 150 4.67 -5.49 10.52
C THR A 150 4.69 -6.71 11.44
N ILE A 151 5.07 -7.89 10.91
CA ILE A 151 5.16 -9.13 11.70
C ILE A 151 6.44 -9.18 12.55
N TYR A 152 7.53 -8.60 12.05
CA TYR A 152 8.87 -8.73 12.64
C TYR A 152 9.34 -7.47 13.38
N GLY A 153 8.64 -6.34 13.21
CA GLY A 153 8.95 -5.10 13.93
C GLY A 153 10.23 -4.39 13.46
N THR A 154 10.66 -4.65 12.22
CA THR A 154 11.81 -3.98 11.61
C THR A 154 11.38 -2.96 10.55
N GLN A 155 12.04 -1.81 10.53
CA GLN A 155 11.76 -0.68 9.63
C GLN A 155 13.07 -0.15 9.04
N TRP A 156 13.01 0.30 7.78
CA TRP A 156 14.15 0.90 7.08
C TRP A 156 14.63 2.21 7.70
#